data_AF-A0A3Q8B6N3-F1
#
_entry.id   AF-A0A3Q8B6N3-F1
#
_cell.length_a   1.000
_cell.length_b   1.000
_cell.length_c   1.000
_cell.angle_alpha   90.00
_cell.angle_beta   90.00
_cell.angle_gamma   90.00
#
_symmetry.space_group_name_H-M   'P 1'
#
loop_
_entity.id
_entity.type
_entity.pdbx_description
1 polymer ?
#
loop_
_entity_poly.entity_id
_entity_poly.type
_entity_poly.pdbx_seq_one_letter_code
_entity_poly.pdbx_strand_id
1 'polypeptide(L)'
;MLTQPNLTKAIEEAGISKKTAYKYQSDPVFKAEYLKQRKEIMSRVTGLLQQASADGVKILYDIAKDTNQPAHARVQAVRTILEYAYKGIELEEIQTRLEEVERRLKDE
;
A
#
# COMPACT_ATOMS: atom_id res chain seq x y z
N MET A 1 12.94 -2.72 -14.34
CA MET A 1 11.96 -1.75 -13.80
C MET A 1 11.66 -1.95 -12.31
N LEU A 2 12.13 -3.04 -11.68
CA LEU A 2 11.96 -3.20 -10.21
C LEU A 2 12.87 -2.23 -9.43
N THR A 3 14.07 -1.96 -9.95
CA THR A 3 15.09 -1.09 -9.35
C THR A 3 15.31 0.22 -10.12
N GLN A 4 14.80 0.29 -11.36
CA GLN A 4 14.99 1.43 -12.26
C GLN A 4 13.66 2.12 -12.56
N PRO A 5 13.67 3.46 -12.69
CA PRO A 5 12.45 4.26 -12.80
C PRO A 5 11.70 4.08 -14.13
N ASN A 6 12.36 3.54 -15.16
CA ASN A 6 11.74 3.30 -16.46
C ASN A 6 12.38 2.11 -17.19
N LEU A 7 11.74 1.71 -18.30
CA LEU A 7 12.16 0.56 -19.09
C LEU A 7 13.53 0.79 -19.76
N THR A 8 13.78 1.98 -20.29
CA THR A 8 15.04 2.31 -20.97
C THR A 8 16.25 2.10 -20.05
N LYS A 9 16.22 2.67 -18.84
CA LYS A 9 17.29 2.47 -17.85
C LYS A 9 17.43 1.01 -17.42
N ALA A 10 16.30 0.29 -17.30
CA ALA A 10 16.34 -1.13 -16.98
C ALA A 10 16.97 -1.98 -18.10
N ILE A 11 16.78 -1.59 -19.37
CA ILE A 11 17.39 -2.26 -20.52
C ILE A 11 18.89 -2.02 -20.55
N GLU A 12 19.32 -0.78 -20.33
CA GLU A 12 20.73 -0.38 -20.24
C GLU A 12 21.44 -1.14 -19.12
N GLU A 13 20.87 -1.14 -17.92
CA GLU A 13 21.45 -1.85 -16.77
C GLU A 13 21.46 -3.37 -16.95
N ALA A 14 20.41 -3.94 -17.56
CA ALA A 14 20.35 -5.37 -17.84
C ALA A 14 21.26 -5.81 -19.01
N GLY A 15 21.84 -4.87 -19.76
CA GLY A 15 22.73 -5.18 -20.88
C GLY A 15 22.06 -5.91 -22.05
N ILE A 16 20.74 -5.75 -22.22
CA ILE A 16 19.97 -6.43 -23.28
C ILE A 16 19.56 -5.48 -24.40
N SER A 17 19.25 -6.03 -25.58
CA SER A 17 18.68 -5.22 -26.67
C SER A 17 17.23 -4.80 -26.35
N LYS A 18 16.79 -3.65 -26.88
CA LYS A 18 15.38 -3.22 -26.78
C LYS A 18 14.41 -4.28 -27.31
N LYS A 19 14.75 -4.92 -28.43
CA LYS A 19 13.93 -5.99 -29.04
C LYS A 19 13.73 -7.18 -28.09
N THR A 20 14.80 -7.59 -27.39
CA THR A 20 14.75 -8.66 -26.38
C THR A 20 13.87 -8.25 -25.20
N ALA A 21 14.00 -7.01 -24.72
CA ALA A 21 13.21 -6.51 -23.60
C ALA A 21 11.71 -6.46 -23.90
N TYR A 22 11.32 -6.00 -25.10
CA TYR A 22 9.92 -6.03 -25.52
C TYR A 22 9.38 -7.45 -25.66
N LYS A 23 10.20 -8.40 -26.15
CA LYS A 23 9.81 -9.82 -26.17
C LYS A 23 9.53 -10.36 -24.77
N TYR A 24 10.37 -10.03 -23.78
CA TYR A 24 10.13 -10.43 -22.39
C TYR A 24 8.90 -9.78 -21.77
N GLN A 25 8.54 -8.54 -22.13
CA GLN A 25 7.29 -7.94 -21.65
C GLN A 25 6.04 -8.70 -22.11
N SER A 26 6.09 -9.33 -23.27
CA SER A 26 4.99 -10.14 -23.81
C SER A 26 5.05 -11.61 -23.38
N ASP A 27 6.12 -12.04 -22.73
CA ASP A 27 6.29 -13.41 -22.24
C ASP A 27 5.48 -13.61 -20.94
N PRO A 28 4.50 -14.53 -20.92
CA PRO A 28 3.67 -14.79 -19.74
C PRO A 28 4.47 -15.22 -18.51
N VAL A 29 5.54 -15.99 -18.69
CA VAL A 29 6.38 -16.49 -17.58
C VAL A 29 7.16 -15.34 -16.96
N PHE A 30 7.78 -14.51 -17.80
CA PHE A 30 8.49 -13.32 -17.33
C PHE A 30 7.54 -12.34 -16.63
N LYS A 31 6.35 -12.12 -17.18
CA LYS A 31 5.34 -11.23 -16.58
C LYS A 31 4.88 -11.74 -15.21
N ALA A 32 4.68 -13.04 -15.05
CA ALA A 32 4.29 -13.64 -13.77
C ALA A 32 5.37 -13.42 -12.70
N GLU A 33 6.63 -13.74 -13.01
CA GLU A 33 7.75 -13.54 -12.08
C GLU A 33 7.99 -12.05 -11.78
N TYR A 34 7.88 -11.18 -12.78
CA TYR A 34 7.97 -9.73 -12.58
C TYR A 34 6.89 -9.21 -11.62
N LEU A 35 5.63 -9.64 -11.81
CA LEU A 35 4.52 -9.24 -10.93
C LEU A 35 4.70 -9.78 -9.51
N LYS A 36 5.17 -11.02 -9.36
CA LYS A 36 5.50 -11.63 -8.07
C LYS A 36 6.55 -10.80 -7.33
N GLN A 37 7.67 -10.49 -7.97
CA GLN A 37 8.73 -9.67 -7.37
C GLN A 37 8.24 -8.27 -7.01
N ARG A 38 7.42 -7.65 -7.88
CA ARG A 38 6.81 -6.35 -7.58
C ARG A 38 5.90 -6.43 -6.36
N LYS A 39 5.14 -7.52 -6.20
CA LYS A 39 4.29 -7.79 -5.03
C LYS A 39 5.13 -7.95 -3.76
N GLU A 40 6.24 -8.66 -3.82
CA GLU A 40 7.16 -8.82 -2.67
C GLU A 40 7.75 -7.48 -2.22
N ILE A 41 8.21 -6.64 -3.16
CA ILE A 41 8.70 -5.29 -2.83
C ILE A 41 7.58 -4.45 -2.20
N MET A 42 6.39 -4.47 -2.78
CA MET A 42 5.24 -3.72 -2.23
C MET A 42 4.84 -4.23 -0.85
N SER A 43 4.90 -5.54 -0.58
CA SER A 43 4.64 -6.08 0.75
C SER A 43 5.59 -5.50 1.81
N ARG A 44 6.89 -5.36 1.50
CA ARG A 44 7.86 -4.71 2.40
C ARG A 44 7.53 -3.23 2.62
N VAL A 45 7.19 -2.51 1.55
CA VAL A 45 6.78 -1.10 1.63
C VAL A 45 5.51 -0.94 2.47
N THR A 46 4.53 -1.83 2.31
CA THR A 46 3.32 -1.85 3.13
C THR A 46 3.65 -1.99 4.61
N GLY A 47 4.58 -2.88 4.99
CA GLY A 47 5.02 -2.99 6.38
C GLY A 47 5.63 -1.69 6.92
N LEU A 48 6.48 -1.02 6.13
CA LEU A 48 7.04 0.28 6.50
C LEU A 48 5.96 1.36 6.62
N LEU A 49 4.97 1.37 5.73
CA LEU A 49 3.84 2.29 5.80
C LEU A 49 2.98 2.05 7.03
N GLN A 50 2.75 0.78 7.40
CA GLN A 50 2.02 0.42 8.62
C GLN A 50 2.74 0.93 9.87
N GLN A 51 4.06 0.73 9.94
CA GLN A 51 4.87 1.24 11.04
C GLN A 51 4.83 2.77 11.10
N ALA A 52 5.06 3.46 9.98
CA ALA A 52 5.01 4.92 9.91
C ALA A 52 3.62 5.48 10.26
N SER A 53 2.56 4.77 9.91
CA SER A 53 1.18 5.14 10.26
C SER A 53 0.96 5.08 11.77
N ALA A 54 1.52 4.07 12.45
CA ALA A 54 1.42 3.97 13.91
C ALA A 54 2.09 5.16 14.62
N ASP A 55 3.24 5.62 14.12
CA ASP A 55 3.88 6.83 14.63
C ASP A 55 3.12 8.10 14.24
N GLY A 56 2.54 8.15 13.04
CA GLY A 56 1.67 9.24 12.60
C GLY A 56 0.45 9.44 13.50
N VAL A 57 -0.17 8.36 13.99
CA VAL A 57 -1.28 8.44 14.97
C VAL A 57 -0.83 9.09 16.28
N LYS A 58 0.39 8.77 16.78
CA LYS A 58 0.94 9.42 17.98
C LYS A 58 1.13 10.92 17.76
N ILE A 59 1.67 11.32 16.61
CA ILE A 59 1.86 12.73 16.25
C ILE A 59 0.51 13.47 16.23
N LEU A 60 -0.52 12.89 15.61
CA LEU A 60 -1.86 13.49 15.62
C LEU A 60 -2.42 13.62 17.04
N TYR A 61 -2.23 12.61 17.88
CA TYR A 61 -2.66 12.63 19.28
C TYR A 61 -1.95 13.73 20.08
N ASP A 62 -0.65 13.90 19.88
CA ASP A 62 0.15 14.94 20.52
C ASP A 62 -0.28 16.34 20.07
N ILE A 63 -0.47 16.54 18.75
CA ILE A 63 -1.01 17.80 18.20
C ILE A 63 -2.39 18.11 18.78
N ALA A 64 -3.27 17.13 18.92
CA ALA A 64 -4.61 17.34 19.47
C ALA A 64 -4.58 17.85 20.93
N LYS A 65 -3.60 17.39 21.71
CA LYS A 65 -3.47 17.71 23.15
C LYS A 65 -2.62 18.94 23.43
N ASP A 66 -1.73 19.32 22.53
CA ASP A 66 -0.85 20.47 22.72
C ASP A 66 -1.64 21.79 22.67
N THR A 67 -1.79 22.43 23.84
CA THR A 67 -2.50 23.71 23.99
C THR A 67 -1.75 24.90 23.38
N ASN A 68 -0.48 24.72 23.00
CA ASN A 68 0.29 25.74 22.28
C ASN A 68 0.00 25.71 20.78
N GLN A 69 -0.61 24.65 20.26
CA GLN A 69 -1.02 24.59 18.86
C GLN A 69 -2.29 25.42 18.61
N PRO A 70 -2.43 26.03 17.42
CA PRO A 70 -3.66 26.68 17.01
C PRO A 70 -4.88 25.75 17.15
N ALA A 71 -6.00 26.28 17.63
CA ALA A 71 -7.23 25.49 17.85
C ALA A 71 -7.67 24.69 16.61
N HIS A 72 -7.51 25.28 15.41
CA HIS A 72 -7.84 24.60 14.15
C HIS A 72 -6.98 23.35 13.91
N ALA A 73 -5.68 23.40 14.22
CA ALA A 73 -4.77 22.27 14.03
C ALA A 73 -5.13 21.11 14.97
N ARG A 74 -5.47 21.44 16.22
CA ARG A 74 -5.95 20.47 17.22
C ARG A 74 -7.25 19.81 16.78
N VAL A 75 -8.24 20.59 16.35
CA VAL A 75 -9.52 20.08 15.84
C VAL A 75 -9.31 19.20 14.61
N GLN A 76 -8.43 19.60 13.69
CA GLN A 76 -8.13 18.82 12.49
C GLN A 76 -7.47 17.49 12.85
N ALA A 77 -6.53 17.47 13.80
CA ALA A 77 -5.89 16.25 14.25
C ALA A 77 -6.90 15.27 14.87
N VAL A 78 -7.77 15.76 15.76
CA VAL A 78 -8.87 14.95 16.32
C VAL A 78 -9.80 14.43 15.23
N ARG A 79 -10.22 15.28 14.28
CA ARG A 79 -11.09 14.87 13.18
C ARG A 79 -10.47 13.77 12.35
N THR A 80 -9.18 13.90 12.01
CA THR A 80 -8.45 12.88 11.25
C THR A 80 -8.37 11.56 12.00
N ILE A 81 -8.08 11.56 13.30
CA ILE A 81 -8.08 10.33 14.12
C ILE A 81 -9.45 9.66 14.08
N LEU A 82 -10.52 10.41 14.34
CA LEU A 82 -11.87 9.86 14.36
C LEU A 82 -12.31 9.33 13.00
N GLU A 83 -12.04 10.07 11.92
CA GLU A 83 -12.39 9.67 10.56
C GLU A 83 -11.77 8.33 10.17
N TYR A 84 -10.47 8.13 10.45
CA TYR A 84 -9.80 6.87 10.13
C TYR A 84 -10.18 5.73 11.09
N ALA A 85 -10.53 6.03 12.35
CA ALA A 85 -11.06 5.03 13.27
C ALA A 85 -12.40 4.46 12.75
N TYR A 86 -13.34 5.32 12.35
CA TYR A 86 -14.62 4.88 11.79
C TYR A 86 -14.44 4.11 10.47
N LYS A 87 -13.61 4.61 9.55
CA LYS A 87 -13.28 3.89 8.31
C LYS A 87 -12.67 2.52 8.57
N GLY A 88 -11.83 2.38 9.59
CA GLY A 88 -11.25 1.10 9.99
C GLY A 88 -12.32 0.08 10.39
N ILE A 89 -13.26 0.49 11.25
CA ILE A 89 -14.39 -0.34 11.68
C ILE A 89 -15.26 -0.76 10.50
N GLU A 90 -15.62 0.19 9.61
CA GLU A 90 -16.41 -0.12 8.41
C GLU A 90 -15.70 -1.13 7.50
N LEU A 91 -14.38 -1.01 7.31
CA LEU A 91 -13.59 -1.95 6.52
C LEU A 91 -13.53 -3.35 7.14
N GLU A 92 -13.36 -3.44 8.47
CA GLU A 92 -13.36 -4.72 9.18
C GLU A 92 -14.73 -5.42 9.08
N GLU A 93 -15.83 -4.66 9.20
CA GLU A 93 -17.18 -5.20 9.02
C GLU A 93 -17.40 -5.71 7.60
N ILE A 94 -16.96 -4.95 6.58
CA ILE A 94 -17.05 -5.36 5.17
C ILE A 94 -16.22 -6.62 4.92
N GLN A 95 -15.00 -6.70 5.45
CA GLN A 95 -14.16 -7.91 5.33
C GLN A 95 -14.83 -9.11 5.98
N THR A 96 -15.35 -8.97 7.19
CA THR A 96 -16.05 -10.05 7.90
C THR A 96 -17.23 -10.58 7.08
N ARG A 97 -18.06 -9.68 6.56
CA ARG A 97 -19.22 -10.04 5.72
C ARG A 97 -18.80 -10.68 4.40
N LEU A 98 -17.69 -10.23 3.80
CA LEU A 98 -17.15 -10.82 2.57
C LEU A 98 -16.68 -12.27 2.83
N GLU A 99 -15.95 -12.50 3.92
CA GLU A 99 -15.49 -13.84 4.30
C GLU A 99 -16.65 -14.82 4.55
N GLU A 100 -17.75 -14.34 5.16
CA GLU A 100 -18.97 -15.13 5.33
C GLU A 100 -19.62 -15.50 3.99
N VAL A 101 -19.70 -14.55 3.06
CA VAL A 101 -20.23 -14.80 1.72
C VAL A 101 -19.35 -15.78 0.95
N GLU A 102 -18.03 -15.59 0.98
CA GLU A 102 -17.08 -16.50 0.33
C GLU A 102 -17.13 -17.92 0.91
N ARG A 103 -17.41 -18.07 2.20
CA ARG A 103 -17.59 -19.38 2.84
C ARG A 103 -18.83 -20.07 2.32
N ARG A 104 -19.97 -19.37 2.32
CA ARG A 104 -21.25 -19.92 1.83
C ARG A 104 -21.20 -20.34 0.37
N LEU A 105 -20.47 -19.60 -0.47
CA LEU A 105 -20.29 -19.96 -1.89
C LEU A 105 -19.36 -21.16 -2.12
N LYS A 106 -18.50 -21.51 -1.15
CA LYS A 106 -17.63 -22.70 -1.23
C LYS A 106 -18.30 -23.96 -0.71
N ASP A 107 -19.35 -23.81 0.10
CA ASP A 107 -20.12 -24.91 0.70
C ASP A 107 -21.29 -25.38 -0.20
N GLU A 108 -21.55 -24.69 -1.32
CA GLU A 108 -22.47 -25.07 -2.42
C GLU A 108 -21.72 -25.71 -3.61
#